data_AF-A0A2N3IBL8-F1
#
_entry.id   AF-A0A2N3IBL8-F1
#
_cell.length_a   1.000
_cell.length_b   1.000
_cell.length_c   1.000
_cell.angle_alpha   90.00
_cell.angle_beta   90.00
_cell.angle_gamma   90.00
#
_symmetry.space_group_name_H-M   'P 1'
#
loop_
_entity.id
_entity.type
_entity.pdbx_description
1 polymer ?
#
loop_
_entity_poly.entity_id
_entity_poly.type
_entity_poly.pdbx_seq_one_letter_code
_entity_poly.pdbx_strand_id
1 'polypeptide(L)'
;MTSNKTIPINELILSEMKKQEVSIAAMAKKLGLSLNATYNILKKPDIQIDRLAKISEILQVNFFKILAGELNIENPVNPQIEKLTTENEILKEVIRLLGGNK
;
A
#
# COMPACT_ATOMS: atom_id res chain seq x y z
N MET A 1 5.08 23.24 -6.50
CA MET A 1 5.89 22.77 -5.35
C MET A 1 5.10 21.65 -4.69
N THR A 2 5.40 20.40 -5.02
CA THR A 2 4.77 19.25 -4.34
C THR A 2 5.45 19.13 -2.99
N SER A 3 4.73 19.46 -1.92
CA SER A 3 5.14 19.14 -0.56
C SER A 3 5.42 17.64 -0.50
N ASN A 4 6.67 17.24 -0.28
CA ASN A 4 7.05 15.85 -0.03
C ASN A 4 6.37 15.40 1.28
N LYS A 5 5.13 14.95 1.16
CA LYS A 5 4.34 14.41 2.26
C LYS A 5 4.99 13.10 2.67
N THR A 6 5.84 13.15 3.69
CA THR A 6 6.40 11.94 4.30
C THR A 6 5.29 11.31 5.12
N ILE A 7 4.82 10.14 4.72
CA ILE A 7 3.77 9.41 5.44
C ILE A 7 4.46 8.42 6.40
N PRO A 8 4.35 8.62 7.72
CA PRO A 8 4.96 7.72 8.68
C PRO A 8 4.32 6.33 8.61
N ILE A 9 5.12 5.28 8.44
CA ILE A 9 4.61 3.91 8.26
C ILE A 9 3.86 3.41 9.49
N ASN A 10 4.23 3.90 10.68
CA ASN A 10 3.54 3.54 11.92
C ASN A 10 2.10 4.04 11.97
N GLU A 11 1.79 5.20 11.40
CA GLU A 11 0.41 5.68 11.36
C GLU A 11 -0.47 4.75 10.51
N LEU A 12 0.05 4.28 9.38
CA LEU A 12 -0.62 3.29 8.54
C LEU A 12 -0.82 1.96 9.29
N ILE A 13 0.22 1.46 9.97
CA ILE A 13 0.13 0.23 10.77
C ILE A 13 -0.91 0.37 11.89
N LEU A 14 -0.89 1.49 12.63
CA LEU A 14 -1.82 1.75 13.72
C LEU A 14 -3.27 1.89 13.23
N SER A 15 -3.46 2.53 12.06
CA SER A 15 -4.77 2.62 11.41
C SER A 15 -5.33 1.24 11.05
N GLU A 16 -4.52 0.38 10.42
CA GLU A 16 -4.94 -0.98 10.07
C GLU A 16 -5.14 -1.88 11.30
N MET A 17 -4.30 -1.74 12.34
CA MET A 17 -4.52 -2.41 13.62
C MET A 17 -5.86 -2.01 14.24
N LYS A 18 -6.18 -0.72 14.24
CA LYS A 18 -7.46 -0.21 14.76
C LYS A 18 -8.65 -0.75 13.96
N LYS A 19 -8.55 -0.74 12.62
CA LYS A 19 -9.58 -1.25 11.71
C LYS A 19 -9.86 -2.74 11.89
N GLN A 20 -8.83 -3.52 12.20
CA GLN A 20 -8.93 -4.97 12.43
C GLN A 20 -9.09 -5.35 13.91
N GLU A 21 -9.26 -4.35 14.79
CA GLU A 21 -9.37 -4.53 16.25
C GLU A 21 -8.20 -5.31 16.88
N VAL A 22 -7.01 -5.20 16.30
CA VAL A 22 -5.79 -5.84 16.78
C VAL A 22 -5.16 -4.99 17.88
N SER A 23 -5.17 -5.49 19.12
CA SER A 23 -4.51 -4.82 20.24
C SER A 23 -2.98 -4.91 20.15
N ILE A 24 -2.28 -3.96 20.80
CA ILE A 24 -0.80 -4.00 20.91
C ILE A 24 -0.33 -5.30 21.57
N ALA A 25 -1.09 -5.83 22.54
CA ALA A 25 -0.77 -7.11 23.17
C ALA A 25 -0.89 -8.30 22.21
N ALA A 26 -1.95 -8.33 21.39
CA ALA A 26 -2.11 -9.35 20.36
C ALA A 26 -1.00 -9.25 19.30
N MET A 27 -0.64 -8.03 18.90
CA MET A 27 0.46 -7.77 17.96
C MET A 27 1.80 -8.24 18.54
N ALA A 28 2.10 -7.89 19.79
CA ALA A 28 3.33 -8.31 20.47
C ALA A 28 3.45 -9.85 20.52
N LYS A 29 2.35 -10.54 20.86
CA LYS A 29 2.29 -12.00 20.87
C LYS A 29 2.58 -12.59 19.48
N LYS A 30 1.95 -12.06 18.43
CA LYS A 30 2.17 -12.54 17.05
C LYS A 30 3.57 -12.24 16.52
N LEU A 31 4.19 -11.14 16.95
CA LEU A 31 5.56 -10.78 16.59
C LEU A 31 6.64 -11.51 17.41
N GLY A 32 6.26 -12.21 18.47
CA GLY A 32 7.20 -12.82 19.42
C GLY A 32 8.04 -11.79 20.18
N LEU A 33 7.47 -10.63 20.49
CA LEU A 33 8.14 -9.52 21.17
C LEU A 33 7.50 -9.19 22.51
N SER A 34 8.25 -8.48 23.37
CA SER A 34 7.66 -7.87 24.56
C SER A 34 6.71 -6.72 24.19
N LEU A 35 5.78 -6.41 25.09
CA LEU A 35 4.88 -5.25 24.95
C LEU A 35 5.67 -3.94 24.75
N ASN A 36 6.71 -3.71 25.56
CA ASN A 36 7.53 -2.51 25.47
C ASN A 36 8.27 -2.42 24.12
N ALA A 37 8.85 -3.53 23.65
CA ALA A 37 9.53 -3.55 22.37
C ALA A 37 8.55 -3.27 21.21
N THR A 38 7.36 -3.86 21.28
CA THR A 38 6.29 -3.63 20.29
C THR A 38 5.83 -2.18 20.30
N TYR A 39 5.61 -1.60 21.48
CA TYR A 39 5.26 -0.19 21.62
C TYR A 39 6.34 0.74 21.04
N ASN A 40 7.61 0.47 21.34
CA ASN A 40 8.72 1.25 20.81
C ASN A 40 8.82 1.18 19.28
N ILE A 41 8.51 0.02 18.69
CA ILE A 41 8.43 -0.14 17.23
C ILE A 41 7.29 0.69 16.65
N LEU A 42 6.09 0.59 17.23
CA LEU A 42 4.89 1.28 16.71
C LEU A 42 4.91 2.80 16.96
N LYS A 43 5.83 3.30 17.80
CA LYS A 43 6.01 4.74 18.03
C LYS A 43 6.96 5.39 17.02
N LYS A 44 7.84 4.62 16.38
CA LYS A 44 8.82 5.17 15.44
C LYS A 44 8.19 5.43 14.08
N PRO A 45 8.55 6.53 13.40
CA PRO A 45 8.03 6.84 12.07
C PRO A 45 8.58 5.92 10.98
N ASP A 46 9.65 5.19 11.30
CA ASP A 46 10.31 4.21 10.44
C ASP A 46 10.25 2.80 11.06
N ILE A 47 10.52 1.80 10.22
CA ILE A 47 10.57 0.41 10.65
C ILE A 47 11.49 -0.38 9.73
N GLN A 48 12.15 -1.40 10.28
CA GLN A 48 12.94 -2.32 9.47
C GLN A 48 12.03 -3.12 8.51
N ILE A 49 12.52 -3.40 7.30
CA ILE A 49 11.72 -4.03 6.24
C ILE A 49 11.26 -5.45 6.62
N ASP A 50 12.15 -6.24 7.24
CA ASP A 50 11.83 -7.58 7.73
C ASP A 50 10.70 -7.56 8.78
N ARG A 51 10.68 -6.52 9.62
CA ARG A 51 9.63 -6.29 10.60
C ARG A 51 8.33 -5.88 9.91
N LEU A 52 8.38 -4.99 8.94
CA LEU A 52 7.21 -4.59 8.15
C LEU A 52 6.61 -5.78 7.41
N ALA A 53 7.43 -6.69 6.88
CA ALA A 53 6.97 -7.92 6.23
C ALA A 53 6.16 -8.79 7.20
N LYS A 54 6.68 -9.05 8.40
CA LYS A 54 5.94 -9.80 9.44
C LYS A 54 4.63 -9.12 9.84
N ILE A 55 4.64 -7.80 9.97
CA ILE A 55 3.43 -7.01 10.26
C ILE A 55 2.43 -7.10 9.11
N SER A 56 2.91 -7.06 7.87
CA SER A 56 2.10 -7.23 6.65
C SER A 56 1.42 -8.60 6.62
N GLU A 57 2.15 -9.67 6.98
CA GLU A 57 1.60 -11.01 7.11
C GLU A 57 0.57 -11.11 8.24
N ILE A 58 0.84 -10.51 9.40
CA ILE A 58 -0.09 -10.52 10.54
C ILE A 58 -1.41 -9.84 10.20
N LEU A 59 -1.34 -8.69 9.53
CA LEU A 59 -2.49 -7.87 9.19
C LEU A 59 -3.08 -8.21 7.82
N GLN A 60 -2.45 -9.10 7.06
CA GLN A 60 -2.82 -9.42 5.67
C GLN A 60 -2.93 -8.15 4.79
N VAL A 61 -2.00 -7.22 4.98
CA VAL A 61 -1.98 -5.91 4.30
C VAL A 61 -0.63 -5.69 3.62
N ASN A 62 -0.65 -5.25 2.36
CA ASN A 62 0.55 -4.80 1.66
C ASN A 62 0.75 -3.30 1.85
N PHE A 63 1.54 -2.91 2.87
CA PHE A 63 1.79 -1.51 3.17
C PHE A 63 2.58 -0.77 2.08
N PHE A 64 3.42 -1.46 1.29
CA PHE A 64 4.10 -0.86 0.16
C PHE A 64 3.13 -0.40 -0.93
N LYS A 65 2.06 -1.18 -1.18
CA LYS A 65 1.01 -0.80 -2.13
C LYS A 65 0.21 0.41 -1.67
N ILE A 66 -0.06 0.51 -0.37
CA ILE A 66 -0.74 1.68 0.23
C ILE A 66 0.14 2.93 0.07
N LEU A 67 1.42 2.83 0.46
CA LEU A 67 2.37 3.93 0.31
C LEU A 67 2.54 4.34 -1.15
N ALA A 68 2.61 3.39 -2.08
CA ALA A 68 2.71 3.68 -3.51
C ALA A 68 1.50 4.48 -4.01
N GLY A 69 0.28 4.12 -3.59
CA GLY A 69 -0.93 4.87 -3.92
C GLY A 69 -0.90 6.30 -3.36
N GLU A 70 -0.52 6.48 -2.10
CA GLU A 70 -0.46 7.80 -1.47
C GLU A 70 0.63 8.71 -2.06
N LEU A 71 1.76 8.13 -2.46
CA LEU A 71 2.89 8.84 -3.06
C LEU A 71 2.74 9.00 -4.59
N ASN A 72 1.64 8.50 -5.18
CA ASN A 72 1.45 8.38 -6.62
C ASN A 72 2.65 7.74 -7.32
N ILE A 73 3.26 6.73 -6.67
CA ILE A 73 4.27 5.88 -7.28
C ILE A 73 3.52 4.89 -8.14
N GLU A 74 3.41 5.21 -9.43
CA GLU A 74 3.06 4.23 -10.43
C GLU A 74 4.19 3.20 -10.46
N ASN A 75 3.89 1.94 -10.13
CA ASN A 75 4.80 0.82 -10.44
C ASN A 75 5.26 0.98 -11.90
N PRO A 76 6.49 0.55 -12.27
CA PRO A 76 6.87 0.54 -13.67
C PRO A 76 5.73 -0.11 -14.44
N VAL A 77 5.24 0.60 -15.47
CA VAL A 77 4.05 0.20 -16.21
C VAL A 77 4.25 -1.26 -16.58
N ASN A 78 3.37 -2.14 -16.09
CA ASN A 78 3.44 -3.53 -16.49
C ASN A 78 3.32 -3.51 -18.02
N PRO A 79 4.34 -3.97 -18.79
CA PRO A 79 4.36 -3.77 -20.23
C PRO A 79 3.13 -4.36 -20.92
N GLN A 80 2.56 -5.44 -20.36
CA GLN A 80 1.29 -6.00 -20.81
C GLN A 80 0.11 -5.05 -20.54
N ILE A 81 0.04 -4.40 -19.37
CA ILE A 81 -1.02 -3.45 -19.05
C ILE A 81 -0.89 -2.19 -19.91
N GLU A 82 0.33 -1.71 -20.17
CA GLU A 82 0.57 -0.57 -21.07
C GLU A 82 0.07 -0.88 -22.48
N LYS A 83 0.43 -2.06 -22.98
CA LYS A 83 0.02 -2.53 -24.29
C LYS A 83 -1.50 -2.67 -24.38
N LEU A 84 -2.13 -3.30 -23.39
CA LEU A 84 -3.59 -3.46 -23.33
C LEU A 84 -4.31 -2.11 -23.21
N THR A 85 -3.74 -1.15 -22.48
CA THR A 85 -4.30 0.20 -22.36
C THR A 85 -4.23 0.91 -23.71
N THR A 86 -3.08 0.83 -24.38
CA THR A 86 -2.87 1.41 -25.70
C THR A 86 -3.81 0.79 -26.74
N GLU A 87 -3.92 -0.53 -26.77
CA GLU A 87 -4.85 -1.25 -27.66
C GLU A 87 -6.30 -0.84 -27.40
N ASN A 88 -6.72 -0.71 -26.15
CA ASN A 88 -8.07 -0.25 -25.80
C ASN A 88 -8.35 1.19 -26.24
N GLU A 89 -7.39 2.11 -26.10
CA GLU A 89 -7.56 3.49 -26.56
C GLU A 89 -7.66 3.55 -28.10
N ILE A 90 -6.84 2.77 -28.81
CA ILE A 90 -6.95 2.64 -30.27
C ILE A 90 -8.32 2.07 -30.66
N LEU A 91 -8.80 1.03 -29.98
CA LEU A 91 -10.10 0.43 -30.25
C LEU A 91 -11.25 1.42 -30.02
N LYS A 92 -11.23 2.18 -28.93
CA LYS A 92 -12.21 3.24 -28.66
C LYS A 92 -12.21 4.29 -29.77
N GLU A 93 -11.04 4.69 -30.24
CA GLU A 93 -10.91 5.65 -31.33
C GLU A 93 -11.47 5.09 -32.64
N VAL A 94 -11.16 3.84 -32.97
CA VAL A 94 -11.72 3.16 -34.15
C VAL A 94 -13.25 3.06 -34.07
N ILE A 95 -13.80 2.68 -32.91
CA ILE A 95 -15.25 2.63 -32.70
C ILE A 95 -15.89 4.00 -32.91
N ARG A 96 -15.26 5.07 -32.40
CA ARG A 96 -15.70 6.46 -32.59
C ARG A 96 -15.72 6.86 -34.07
N LEU A 97 -14.66 6.53 -34.81
CA LEU A 97 -14.54 6.83 -36.24
C LEU A 97 -15.51 6.03 -37.11
N LEU A 98 -15.82 4.79 -36.73
CA LEU A 98 -16.77 3.93 -37.42
C LEU A 98 -18.24 4.21 -37.05
N GLY A 99 -18.50 5.25 -36.25
CA GLY A 99 -19.85 5.68 -35.92
C GLY A 99 -20.57 4.81 -34.89
N GLY A 100 -19.83 4.08 -34.06
CA GLY A 100 -20.35 3.17 -33.02
C GLY A 100 -21.10 3.84 -31.85
N ASN A 101 -21.36 5.15 -31.93
CA ASN A 101 -22.23 5.89 -31.00
C ASN A 101 -23.52 6.34 -31.69
N LYS A 102 -24.34 5.38 -32.14
CA LYS A 102 -25.78 5.58 -32.30
C LYS A 102 -26.52 4.75 -31.27
#